data_AF-A0A0U2U2S2-F1
#
_entry.id   AF-A0A0U2U2S2-F1
#
_cell.length_a   1.000
_cell.length_b   1.000
_cell.length_c   1.000
_cell.angle_alpha   90.00
_cell.angle_beta   90.00
_cell.angle_gamma   90.00
#
_symmetry.space_group_name_H-M   'P 1'
#
loop_
_entity.id
_entity.type
_entity.pdbx_description
1 polymer ?
#
loop_
_entity_poly.entity_id
_entity_poly.type
_entity_poly.pdbx_seq_one_letter_code
_entity_poly.pdbx_strand_id
1 'polypeptide(L)'
;MEKELNKRFSLEEKTRLLWNAWQEDKTIKELASELGVRPEQIARWKRDICDQLKKSMDNAGCETNEQTDAEKLTAQLEWLKKALASHLSRKERAELIDRSPDALPLSTQTRLLGLNRSSLYYRPVPRKELIKKRVAEVQSLYPYWGSRRIAKALQREGLNANRSTIQRYMQETAPEISVTTTASGQDKRSLEYSLYAYLNQRANQSSANEILEMDIPAVRMQYGWMDIYGGYH
;
A
#
# COMPACT_ATOMS: atom_id res chain seq x y z
N MET A 1 61.01 50.16 -46.81
CA MET A 1 59.88 49.23 -46.59
C MET A 1 60.31 48.25 -45.51
N GLU A 2 60.20 48.68 -44.26
CA GLU A 2 60.62 47.89 -43.10
C GLU A 2 59.63 46.75 -42.88
N LYS A 3 60.14 45.53 -42.83
CA LYS A 3 59.36 44.33 -42.52
C LYS A 3 58.93 44.41 -41.06
N GLU A 4 57.67 44.73 -40.82
CA GLU A 4 57.11 44.70 -39.47
C GLU A 4 57.29 43.31 -38.86
N LEU A 5 58.03 43.30 -37.75
CA LEU A 5 58.32 42.14 -36.92
C LEU A 5 57.00 41.44 -36.56
N ASN A 6 56.98 40.13 -36.78
CA ASN A 6 55.81 39.28 -36.57
C ASN A 6 55.54 39.15 -35.06
N LYS A 7 54.90 40.16 -34.46
CA LYS A 7 54.53 40.18 -33.04
C LYS A 7 53.58 39.01 -32.76
N ARG A 8 54.02 38.06 -31.94
CA ARG A 8 53.20 36.94 -31.48
C ARG A 8 52.43 37.40 -30.26
N PHE A 9 51.10 37.31 -30.32
CA PHE A 9 50.21 37.63 -29.21
C PHE A 9 49.65 36.33 -28.62
N SER A 10 49.74 36.17 -27.30
CA SER A 10 49.09 35.10 -26.55
C SER A 10 47.57 35.25 -26.56
N LEU A 11 46.84 34.18 -26.24
CA LEU A 11 45.38 34.22 -26.15
C LEU A 11 44.91 35.21 -25.07
N GLU A 12 45.57 35.19 -23.90
CA GLU A 12 45.25 36.10 -22.78
C GLU A 12 45.53 37.56 -23.10
N GLU A 13 46.55 37.82 -23.92
CA GLU A 13 46.89 39.18 -24.34
C GLU A 13 45.84 39.69 -25.34
N LYS A 14 45.42 38.85 -26.29
CA LYS A 14 44.36 39.20 -27.24
C LYS A 14 43.03 39.48 -26.53
N THR A 15 42.66 38.69 -25.52
CA THR A 15 41.41 38.88 -24.77
C THR A 15 41.44 40.16 -23.94
N ARG A 16 42.54 40.43 -23.22
CA ARG A 16 42.71 41.69 -22.45
C ARG A 16 42.69 42.92 -23.35
N LEU A 17 43.36 42.86 -24.51
CA LEU A 17 43.38 43.97 -25.46
C LEU A 17 42.00 44.24 -26.05
N LEU A 18 41.25 43.19 -26.43
CA LEU A 18 39.88 43.33 -26.93
C LEU A 18 38.90 43.81 -25.85
N TRP A 19 39.14 43.47 -24.59
CA TRP A 19 38.37 43.94 -23.45
C TRP A 19 38.58 45.44 -23.21
N ASN A 20 39.84 45.89 -23.17
CA ASN A 20 40.16 47.32 -23.00
C ASN A 20 39.66 48.15 -24.19
N ALA A 21 39.79 47.62 -25.41
CA ALA A 21 39.21 48.18 -26.61
C ALA A 21 37.69 48.40 -26.52
N TRP A 22 36.97 47.47 -25.88
CA TRP A 22 35.54 47.56 -25.68
C TRP A 22 35.16 48.56 -24.57
N GLN A 23 35.99 48.70 -23.54
CA GLN A 23 35.79 49.69 -22.47
C GLN A 23 36.04 51.13 -22.91
N GLU A 24 36.96 51.34 -23.85
CA GLU A 24 37.39 52.67 -24.31
C GLU A 24 36.69 53.13 -25.60
N ASP A 25 35.68 52.39 -26.10
CA ASP A 25 34.97 52.64 -27.38
C ASP A 25 35.90 52.83 -28.60
N LYS A 26 37.12 52.29 -28.54
CA LYS A 26 38.12 52.43 -29.61
C LYS A 26 37.70 51.65 -30.84
N THR A 27 37.80 52.29 -32.01
CA THR A 27 37.51 51.61 -33.27
C THR A 27 38.62 50.61 -33.62
N ILE A 28 38.29 49.57 -34.38
CA ILE A 28 39.23 48.51 -34.80
C ILE A 28 40.43 49.10 -35.57
N LYS A 29 40.23 50.24 -36.25
CA LYS A 29 41.29 50.96 -36.98
C LYS A 29 42.25 51.69 -36.04
N GLU A 30 41.73 52.33 -35.00
CA GLU A 30 42.55 53.01 -33.99
C GLU A 30 43.38 52.01 -33.19
N LEU A 31 42.78 50.87 -32.79
CA LEU A 31 43.50 49.78 -32.11
C LEU A 31 44.55 49.12 -33.00
N ALA A 32 44.27 49.01 -34.29
CA ALA A 32 45.22 48.53 -35.29
C ALA A 32 46.42 49.47 -35.42
N SER A 33 46.18 50.78 -35.42
CA SER A 33 47.21 51.82 -35.47
C SER A 33 48.05 51.88 -34.17
N GLU A 34 47.43 51.77 -32.99
CA GLU A 34 48.14 51.77 -31.69
C GLU A 34 49.06 50.55 -31.53
N LEU A 35 48.64 49.38 -32.02
CA LEU A 35 49.39 48.13 -31.85
C LEU A 35 50.39 47.85 -32.99
N GLY A 36 50.29 48.60 -34.10
CA GLY A 36 51.03 48.32 -35.33
C GLY A 36 50.64 46.97 -35.92
N VAL A 37 49.34 46.69 -35.98
CA VAL A 37 48.77 45.41 -36.44
C VAL A 37 47.70 45.69 -37.49
N ARG A 38 47.59 44.83 -38.52
CA ARG A 38 46.55 45.01 -39.54
C ARG A 38 45.14 44.81 -38.95
N PRO A 39 44.14 45.61 -39.33
CA PRO A 39 42.78 45.53 -38.77
C PRO A 39 42.11 44.16 -39.01
N GLU A 40 42.47 43.47 -40.10
CA GLU A 40 42.02 42.11 -40.41
C GLU A 40 42.47 41.08 -39.36
N GLN A 41 43.63 41.29 -38.74
CA GLN A 41 44.20 40.39 -37.74
C GLN A 41 43.43 40.50 -36.41
N ILE A 42 42.98 41.72 -36.04
CA ILE A 42 42.10 41.94 -34.90
C ILE A 42 40.73 41.30 -35.14
N ALA A 43 40.19 41.40 -36.37
CA ALA A 43 38.94 40.73 -36.74
C ALA A 43 39.04 39.20 -36.71
N ARG A 44 40.22 38.65 -37.07
CA ARG A 44 40.52 37.21 -36.91
C ARG A 44 40.57 36.82 -35.43
N TRP A 45 41.23 37.60 -34.58
CA TRP A 45 41.27 37.33 -33.13
C TRP A 45 39.88 37.30 -32.49
N LYS A 46 38.98 38.22 -32.87
CA LYS A 46 37.59 38.20 -32.40
C LYS A 46 36.89 36.88 -32.77
N ARG A 47 37.08 36.39 -34.00
CA ARG A 47 36.52 35.10 -34.45
C ARG A 47 37.15 33.92 -33.71
N ASP A 48 38.48 33.88 -33.61
CA ASP A 48 39.21 32.80 -32.94
C ASP A 48 38.81 32.67 -31.46
N ILE A 49 38.65 33.80 -30.76
CA ILE A 49 38.20 33.84 -29.36
C ILE A 49 36.74 33.38 -29.24
N CYS A 50 35.84 33.85 -30.11
CA CYS A 50 34.45 33.39 -30.12
C CYS A 50 34.35 31.88 -30.38
N ASP A 51 35.14 31.33 -31.31
CA ASP A 51 35.13 29.91 -31.63
C ASP A 51 35.75 29.07 -30.50
N GLN A 52 36.79 29.56 -29.83
CA GLN A 52 37.35 28.91 -28.64
C GLN A 52 36.39 28.96 -27.45
N LEU A 53 35.70 30.08 -27.24
CA LEU A 53 34.68 30.20 -26.20
C LEU A 53 33.53 29.22 -26.46
N LYS A 54 33.01 29.16 -27.68
CA LYS A 54 31.98 28.17 -28.05
C LYS A 54 32.44 26.74 -27.77
N LYS A 55 33.66 26.37 -28.20
CA LYS A 55 34.23 25.05 -27.89
C LYS A 55 34.37 24.80 -26.40
N SER A 56 34.77 25.79 -25.60
CA SER A 56 34.86 25.65 -24.14
C SER A 56 33.50 25.50 -23.47
N MET A 57 32.46 26.17 -24.01
CA MET A 57 31.08 26.08 -23.52
C MET A 57 30.43 24.75 -23.93
N ASP A 58 30.67 24.29 -25.15
CA ASP A 58 30.21 22.99 -25.66
C ASP A 58 30.91 21.84 -24.90
N ASN A 59 32.21 21.98 -24.60
CA ASN A 59 32.95 21.02 -23.78
C ASN A 59 32.56 21.09 -22.30
N ALA A 60 32.23 22.26 -21.75
CA ALA A 60 31.64 22.39 -20.41
C ALA A 60 30.24 21.77 -20.33
N GLY A 61 29.55 21.62 -21.47
CA GLY A 61 28.30 20.88 -21.58
C GLY A 61 28.45 19.35 -21.68
N CYS A 62 29.66 18.82 -21.90
CA CYS A 62 29.84 17.41 -22.30
C CYS A 62 30.74 16.55 -21.39
N GLU A 63 31.33 17.10 -20.33
CA GLU A 63 32.00 16.26 -19.32
C GLU A 63 31.53 16.60 -17.90
N THR A 64 30.50 15.89 -17.46
CA THR A 64 30.47 15.27 -16.12
C THR A 64 29.60 14.00 -16.22
N ASN A 65 30.24 12.87 -16.56
CA ASN A 65 29.79 11.55 -16.09
C ASN A 65 30.08 11.38 -14.58
N GLU A 66 30.11 12.48 -13.83
CA GLU A 66 30.07 12.46 -12.40
C GLU A 66 28.59 12.31 -12.05
N GLN A 67 28.14 11.06 -11.93
CA GLN A 67 26.95 10.78 -11.15
C GLN A 67 27.12 11.52 -9.84
N THR A 68 26.31 12.56 -9.66
CA THR A 68 26.37 13.38 -8.47
C THR A 68 26.23 12.44 -7.27
N ASP A 69 26.94 12.69 -6.17
CA ASP A 69 26.88 11.77 -5.02
C ASP A 69 25.43 11.56 -4.52
N ALA A 70 24.57 12.55 -4.77
CA ALA A 70 23.13 12.46 -4.60
C ALA A 70 22.49 11.33 -5.45
N GLU A 71 22.81 11.21 -6.73
CA GLU A 71 22.30 10.13 -7.59
C GLU A 71 22.74 8.75 -7.11
N LYS A 72 24.02 8.60 -6.72
CA LYS A 72 24.53 7.34 -6.16
C LYS A 72 23.78 6.95 -4.89
N LEU A 73 23.56 7.91 -3.99
CA LEU A 73 22.78 7.69 -2.77
C LEU A 73 21.33 7.33 -3.07
N THR A 74 20.69 7.94 -4.07
CA THR A 74 19.32 7.59 -4.45
C THR A 74 19.23 6.15 -4.99
N ALA A 75 20.20 5.71 -5.80
CA ALA A 75 20.25 4.35 -6.32
C ALA A 75 20.45 3.32 -5.19
N GLN A 76 21.34 3.62 -4.23
CA GLN A 76 21.55 2.78 -3.04
C GLN A 76 20.28 2.68 -2.18
N LEU A 77 19.56 3.79 -1.96
CA LEU A 77 18.30 3.80 -1.23
C LEU A 77 17.20 2.99 -1.93
N GLU A 78 17.09 3.11 -3.26
CA GLU A 78 16.15 2.32 -4.06
C GLU A 78 16.46 0.82 -3.97
N TRP A 79 17.74 0.45 -4.05
CA TRP A 79 18.18 -0.94 -3.91
C TRP A 79 17.86 -1.50 -2.51
N LEU A 80 18.15 -0.74 -1.45
CA LEU A 80 17.84 -1.15 -0.07
C LEU A 80 16.34 -1.34 0.15
N LYS A 81 15.49 -0.43 -0.34
CA LYS A 81 14.03 -0.61 -0.28
C LYS A 81 13.59 -1.90 -0.95
N LYS A 82 14.16 -2.20 -2.13
CA LYS A 82 13.83 -3.41 -2.90
C LYS A 82 14.27 -4.68 -2.15
N ALA A 83 15.48 -4.69 -1.62
CA ALA A 83 16.01 -5.80 -0.83
C ALA A 83 15.18 -6.02 0.45
N LEU A 84 14.80 -4.95 1.15
CA LEU A 84 13.96 -5.04 2.33
C LEU A 84 12.58 -5.62 1.99
N ALA A 85 12.00 -5.20 0.87
CA ALA A 85 10.69 -5.68 0.43
C ALA A 85 10.71 -7.15 -0.06
N SER A 86 11.86 -7.67 -0.51
CA SER A 86 12.00 -9.07 -0.92
C SER A 86 12.23 -10.02 0.26
N HIS A 87 12.91 -9.56 1.31
CA HIS A 87 13.26 -10.40 2.46
C HIS A 87 12.29 -10.29 3.63
N LEU A 88 11.63 -9.15 3.83
CA LEU A 88 10.72 -8.93 4.96
C LEU A 88 9.27 -8.73 4.51
N SER A 89 8.36 -9.37 5.24
CA SER A 89 6.93 -9.16 5.08
C SER A 89 6.54 -7.72 5.45
N ARG A 90 5.38 -7.27 4.98
CA ARG A 90 4.86 -5.93 5.32
C ARG A 90 4.69 -5.74 6.83
N LYS A 91 4.34 -6.80 7.57
CA LYS A 91 4.11 -6.73 9.02
C LYS A 91 5.43 -6.51 9.76
N GLU A 92 6.44 -7.31 9.44
CA GLU A 92 7.80 -7.19 10.00
C GLU A 92 8.40 -5.81 9.72
N ARG A 93 8.23 -5.30 8.49
CA ARG A 93 8.67 -3.93 8.16
C ARG A 93 7.96 -2.87 8.98
N ALA A 94 6.70 -3.07 9.36
CA ALA A 94 5.97 -2.12 10.19
C ALA A 94 6.40 -2.17 11.66
N GLU A 95 6.95 -3.29 12.12
CA GLU A 95 7.51 -3.47 13.46
C GLU A 95 8.87 -2.77 13.62
N LEU A 96 9.62 -2.60 12.53
CA LEU A 96 10.89 -1.83 12.50
C LEU A 96 10.72 -0.32 12.70
N ILE A 97 9.49 0.18 12.84
CA ILE A 97 9.23 1.60 12.99
C ILE A 97 9.53 2.04 14.41
N ASP A 98 10.51 2.93 14.54
CA ASP A 98 10.86 3.53 15.80
C ASP A 98 10.00 4.78 16.05
N ARG A 99 9.34 4.83 17.20
CA ARG A 99 8.51 5.95 17.66
C ARG A 99 9.17 6.78 18.75
N SER A 100 10.44 6.50 19.06
CA SER A 100 11.24 7.28 19.99
C SER A 100 11.41 8.73 19.51
N PRO A 101 11.59 9.69 20.44
CA PRO A 101 11.76 11.11 20.09
C PRO A 101 13.07 11.41 19.35
N ASP A 102 14.07 10.55 19.48
CA ASP A 102 15.39 10.69 18.84
C ASP A 102 15.45 10.07 17.43
N ALA A 103 14.39 9.35 17.04
CA ALA A 103 14.31 8.70 15.75
C ALA A 103 13.99 9.68 14.60
N LEU A 104 14.30 9.23 13.39
CA LEU A 104 13.90 9.92 12.16
C LEU A 104 12.37 10.14 12.11
N PRO A 105 11.88 11.19 11.45
CA PRO A 105 10.44 11.40 11.28
C PRO A 105 9.72 10.17 10.70
N LEU A 106 8.50 9.88 11.15
CA LEU A 106 7.71 8.75 10.63
C LEU A 106 7.52 8.79 9.09
N SER A 107 7.55 9.98 8.48
CA SER A 107 7.50 10.16 7.03
C SER A 107 8.74 9.64 6.31
N THR A 108 9.93 9.86 6.88
CA THR A 108 11.18 9.38 6.30
C THR A 108 11.33 7.88 6.55
N GLN A 109 11.01 7.40 7.77
CA GLN A 109 11.03 5.97 8.07
C GLN A 109 10.11 5.16 7.15
N THR A 110 8.85 5.60 6.94
CA THR A 110 7.91 4.91 6.03
C THR A 110 8.39 4.91 4.59
N ARG A 111 9.00 5.99 4.11
CA ARG A 111 9.60 6.08 2.78
C ARG A 111 10.79 5.12 2.61
N LEU A 112 11.63 4.98 3.63
CA LEU A 112 12.78 4.06 3.65
C LEU A 112 12.35 2.60 3.73
N LEU A 113 11.31 2.30 4.51
CA LEU A 113 10.77 0.94 4.67
C LEU A 113 9.82 0.53 3.53
N GLY A 114 9.51 1.43 2.60
CA GLY A 114 8.56 1.17 1.50
C GLY A 114 7.14 0.88 2.00
N LEU A 115 6.71 1.59 3.04
CA LEU A 115 5.38 1.45 3.67
C LEU A 115 4.52 2.68 3.38
N ASN A 116 3.21 2.47 3.28
CA ASN A 116 2.26 3.58 3.19
C ASN A 116 1.99 4.17 4.58
N ARG A 117 2.13 5.48 4.73
CA ARG A 117 1.87 6.21 5.97
C ARG A 117 0.45 5.99 6.51
N SER A 118 -0.56 5.91 5.65
CA SER A 118 -1.95 5.67 6.10
C SER A 118 -2.12 4.33 6.80
N SER A 119 -1.27 3.34 6.48
CA SER A 119 -1.37 2.02 7.10
C SER A 119 -0.85 1.97 8.53
N LEU A 120 -0.05 2.95 8.97
CA LEU A 120 0.40 3.05 10.36
C LEU A 120 -0.71 3.52 11.30
N TYR A 121 -1.57 4.40 10.79
CA TYR A 121 -2.68 4.94 11.56
C TYR A 121 -3.94 4.09 11.45
N TYR A 122 -3.95 3.09 10.56
CA TYR A 122 -5.08 2.21 10.39
C TYR A 122 -5.27 1.36 11.65
N ARG A 123 -6.38 1.60 12.35
CA ARG A 123 -6.87 0.72 13.40
C ARG A 123 -7.92 -0.22 12.78
N PRO A 124 -7.75 -1.54 12.86
CA PRO A 124 -8.74 -2.46 12.34
C PRO A 124 -10.06 -2.28 13.10
N VAL A 125 -11.12 -1.91 12.37
CA VAL A 125 -12.47 -1.84 12.94
C VAL A 125 -13.03 -3.27 13.01
N PRO A 126 -13.49 -3.77 14.19
CA PRO A 126 -13.94 -5.15 14.38
C PRO A 126 -15.33 -5.41 13.77
N ARG A 127 -15.62 -4.87 12.58
CA ARG A 127 -16.90 -5.02 11.88
C ARG A 127 -17.23 -6.49 11.59
N LYS A 128 -16.20 -7.30 11.32
CA LYS A 128 -16.34 -8.74 11.05
C LYS A 128 -16.85 -9.51 12.27
N GLU A 129 -16.32 -9.20 13.45
CA GLU A 129 -16.70 -9.88 14.69
C GLU A 129 -18.13 -9.54 15.08
N LEU A 130 -18.52 -8.27 14.94
CA LEU A 130 -19.90 -7.83 15.18
C LEU A 130 -20.89 -8.56 14.28
N ILE A 131 -20.61 -8.63 12.97
CA ILE A 131 -21.46 -9.36 12.02
C ILE A 131 -21.51 -10.84 12.37
N LYS A 132 -20.37 -11.46 12.70
CA LYS A 132 -20.31 -12.89 13.06
C LYS A 132 -21.12 -13.20 14.32
N LYS A 133 -21.00 -12.38 15.37
CA LYS A 133 -21.82 -12.50 16.60
C LYS A 133 -23.30 -12.36 16.29
N ARG A 134 -23.67 -11.35 15.50
CA ARG A 134 -25.07 -11.11 15.15
C ARG A 134 -25.67 -12.24 14.30
N VAL A 135 -24.89 -12.81 13.37
CA VAL A 135 -25.30 -14.00 12.61
C VAL A 135 -25.58 -15.17 13.56
N ALA A 136 -24.71 -15.42 14.54
CA ALA A 136 -24.91 -16.48 15.52
C ALA A 136 -26.18 -16.27 16.37
N GLU A 137 -26.43 -15.05 16.83
CA GLU A 137 -27.65 -14.69 17.57
C GLU A 137 -28.91 -14.96 16.74
N VAL A 138 -28.95 -14.48 15.48
CA VAL A 138 -30.11 -14.68 14.60
C VAL A 138 -30.29 -16.17 14.27
N GLN A 139 -29.21 -16.93 14.11
CA GLN A 139 -29.27 -18.37 13.87
C GLN A 139 -29.78 -19.12 15.11
N SER A 140 -29.44 -18.67 16.32
CA SER A 140 -29.95 -19.24 17.57
C SER A 140 -31.45 -18.94 17.76
N LEU A 141 -31.90 -17.74 17.41
CA LEU A 141 -33.31 -17.35 17.48
C LEU A 141 -34.17 -18.01 16.39
N TYR A 142 -33.59 -18.19 15.19
CA TYR A 142 -34.29 -18.73 14.03
C TYR A 142 -33.47 -19.81 13.31
N PRO A 143 -33.38 -21.04 13.86
CA PRO A 143 -32.55 -22.12 13.30
C PRO A 143 -32.92 -22.53 11.86
N TYR A 144 -34.15 -22.26 11.44
CA TYR A 144 -34.69 -22.57 10.11
C TYR A 144 -34.39 -21.49 9.06
N TRP A 145 -33.73 -20.38 9.42
CA TRP A 145 -33.39 -19.32 8.48
C TRP A 145 -32.08 -19.63 7.74
N GLY A 146 -32.16 -19.68 6.41
CA GLY A 146 -30.98 -19.73 5.56
C GLY A 146 -30.28 -18.37 5.38
N SER A 147 -29.07 -18.38 4.83
CA SER A 147 -28.20 -17.21 4.63
C SER A 147 -28.88 -16.02 3.92
N ARG A 148 -29.82 -16.26 3.01
CA ARG A 148 -30.58 -15.22 2.30
C ARG A 148 -31.49 -14.42 3.23
N ARG A 149 -32.17 -15.07 4.18
CA ARG A 149 -33.09 -14.41 5.12
C ARG A 149 -32.32 -13.63 6.17
N ILE A 150 -31.24 -14.22 6.68
CA ILE A 150 -30.33 -13.57 7.63
C ILE A 150 -29.71 -12.32 7.02
N ALA A 151 -29.28 -12.36 5.74
CA ALA A 151 -28.75 -11.18 5.05
C ALA A 151 -29.74 -10.00 5.01
N LYS A 152 -31.02 -10.28 4.70
CA LYS A 152 -32.05 -9.24 4.70
C LYS A 152 -32.34 -8.69 6.10
N ALA A 153 -32.30 -9.55 7.13
CA ALA A 153 -32.47 -9.12 8.51
C ALA A 153 -31.33 -8.18 8.95
N LEU A 154 -30.08 -8.57 8.70
CA LEU A 154 -28.89 -7.76 9.00
C LEU A 154 -28.86 -6.44 8.22
N GLN A 155 -29.32 -6.44 6.97
CA GLN A 155 -29.43 -5.23 6.16
C GLN A 155 -30.40 -4.22 6.78
N ARG A 156 -31.50 -4.67 7.40
CA ARG A 156 -32.44 -3.79 8.13
C ARG A 156 -31.82 -3.19 9.39
N GLU A 157 -30.87 -3.89 9.99
CA GLU A 157 -30.11 -3.43 11.17
C GLU A 157 -28.89 -2.56 10.79
N GLY A 158 -28.70 -2.23 9.49
CA GLY A 158 -27.56 -1.46 8.99
C GLY A 158 -26.26 -2.27 8.85
N LEU A 159 -26.29 -3.57 9.12
CA LEU A 159 -25.15 -4.49 9.01
C LEU A 159 -25.11 -5.14 7.62
N ASN A 160 -24.71 -4.35 6.62
CA ASN A 160 -24.56 -4.87 5.25
C ASN A 160 -23.40 -5.87 5.17
N ALA A 161 -23.73 -7.14 4.94
CA ALA A 161 -22.79 -8.23 4.69
C ALA A 161 -23.23 -9.03 3.46
N ASN A 162 -22.26 -9.56 2.71
CA ASN A 162 -22.57 -10.39 1.54
C ASN A 162 -23.17 -11.73 2.00
N ARG A 163 -24.10 -12.29 1.22
CA ARG A 163 -24.67 -13.62 1.45
C ARG A 163 -23.58 -14.69 1.63
N SER A 164 -22.51 -14.66 0.83
CA SER A 164 -21.40 -15.61 0.94
C SER A 164 -20.65 -15.49 2.27
N THR A 165 -20.45 -14.26 2.76
CA THR A 165 -19.82 -14.02 4.08
C THR A 165 -20.70 -14.51 5.23
N ILE A 166 -22.02 -14.32 5.13
CA ILE A 166 -22.97 -14.81 6.12
C ILE A 166 -23.01 -16.34 6.11
N GLN A 167 -23.04 -16.97 4.94
CA GLN A 167 -23.00 -18.43 4.82
C GLN A 167 -21.74 -19.01 5.45
N ARG A 168 -20.58 -18.40 5.21
CA ARG A 168 -19.33 -18.79 5.86
C ARG A 168 -19.43 -18.63 7.38
N TYR A 169 -19.94 -17.51 7.89
CA TYR A 169 -20.10 -17.33 9.33
C TYR A 169 -21.06 -18.35 9.94
N MET A 170 -22.18 -18.65 9.28
CA MET A 170 -23.09 -19.71 9.70
C MET A 170 -22.41 -21.08 9.77
N GLN A 171 -21.50 -21.40 8.86
CA GLN A 171 -20.73 -22.65 8.90
C GLN A 171 -19.68 -22.65 10.02
N GLU A 172 -19.04 -21.50 10.28
CA GLU A 172 -18.08 -21.34 11.37
C GLU A 172 -18.74 -21.30 12.76
N THR A 173 -20.01 -20.89 12.86
CA THR A 173 -20.77 -20.78 14.12
C THR A 173 -21.78 -21.90 14.33
N ALA A 174 -22.08 -22.70 13.29
CA ALA A 174 -22.96 -23.85 13.45
C ALA A 174 -22.30 -24.88 14.37
N PRO A 175 -23.04 -25.49 15.30
CA PRO A 175 -22.62 -26.77 15.85
C PRO A 175 -22.46 -27.77 14.69
N GLU A 176 -21.55 -28.75 14.81
CA GLU A 176 -21.29 -29.80 13.81
C GLU A 176 -22.58 -30.56 13.44
N ILE A 177 -23.37 -29.98 12.54
CA ILE A 177 -24.55 -30.60 11.99
C ILE A 177 -24.42 -30.41 10.49
N SER A 178 -23.60 -31.26 9.89
CA SER A 178 -23.59 -31.47 8.46
C SER A 178 -24.90 -32.13 8.06
N VAL A 179 -25.99 -31.34 7.95
CA VAL A 179 -27.15 -31.77 7.18
C VAL A 179 -26.76 -31.60 5.72
N THR A 180 -26.21 -32.65 5.12
CA THR A 180 -26.14 -32.81 3.67
C THR A 180 -27.57 -32.80 3.14
N THR A 181 -28.08 -31.62 2.80
CA THR A 181 -29.32 -31.51 2.03
C THR A 181 -29.03 -31.91 0.59
N THR A 182 -28.93 -33.21 0.34
CA THR A 182 -29.27 -33.78 -0.97
C THR A 182 -30.74 -34.11 -0.92
N ALA A 183 -31.60 -33.18 -1.33
CA ALA A 183 -32.82 -33.51 -2.06
C ALA A 183 -33.65 -32.25 -2.32
N SER A 184 -34.10 -32.15 -3.56
CA SER A 184 -35.39 -31.63 -3.98
C SER A 184 -36.45 -31.71 -2.87
N GLY A 185 -37.22 -30.63 -2.72
CA GLY A 185 -38.17 -30.47 -1.63
C GLY A 185 -39.15 -31.65 -1.51
N GLN A 186 -38.89 -32.51 -0.55
CA GLN A 186 -39.83 -33.44 0.09
C GLN A 186 -39.04 -34.13 1.21
N ASP A 187 -39.05 -33.52 2.40
CA ASP A 187 -39.09 -34.21 3.70
C ASP A 187 -38.76 -33.22 4.82
N LYS A 188 -39.76 -32.45 5.25
CA LYS A 188 -39.67 -31.69 6.51
C LYS A 188 -39.55 -32.63 7.72
N ARG A 189 -40.08 -33.85 7.60
CA ARG A 189 -40.03 -34.92 8.61
C ARG A 189 -38.61 -35.42 8.87
N SER A 190 -37.73 -35.48 7.87
CA SER A 190 -36.34 -35.95 8.08
C SER A 190 -35.50 -34.95 8.86
N LEU A 191 -35.79 -33.65 8.71
CA LEU A 191 -35.15 -32.59 9.48
C LEU A 191 -35.60 -32.61 10.95
N GLU A 192 -36.89 -32.79 11.20
CA GLU A 192 -37.46 -32.95 12.55
C GLU A 192 -36.88 -34.18 13.25
N TYR A 193 -36.76 -35.31 12.54
CA TYR A 193 -36.17 -36.54 13.06
C TYR A 193 -34.66 -36.41 13.36
N SER A 194 -33.93 -35.68 12.52
CA SER A 194 -32.51 -35.36 12.71
C SER A 194 -32.29 -34.47 13.94
N LEU A 195 -33.17 -33.48 14.14
CA LEU A 195 -33.13 -32.57 15.28
C LEU A 195 -33.49 -33.31 16.58
N TYR A 196 -34.46 -34.23 16.51
CA TYR A 196 -34.84 -35.13 17.60
C TYR A 196 -33.71 -36.10 18.02
N ALA A 197 -33.02 -36.73 17.05
CA ALA A 197 -31.89 -37.62 17.32
C ALA A 197 -30.71 -36.87 17.98
N TYR A 198 -30.47 -35.63 17.57
CA TYR A 198 -29.41 -34.79 18.13
C TYR A 198 -29.68 -34.39 19.60
N LEU A 199 -30.91 -34.02 19.93
CA LEU A 199 -31.29 -33.68 21.30
C LEU A 199 -31.18 -34.90 22.24
N ASN A 200 -31.59 -36.08 21.77
CA ASN A 200 -31.49 -37.34 22.53
C ASN A 200 -30.04 -37.79 22.77
N GLN A 201 -29.16 -37.63 21.79
CA GLN A 201 -27.74 -37.93 21.97
C GLN A 201 -27.07 -37.05 23.03
N ARG A 202 -27.56 -35.83 23.23
CA ARG A 202 -27.01 -34.88 24.21
C ARG A 202 -27.57 -35.10 25.61
N ALA A 203 -28.83 -35.52 25.72
CA ALA A 203 -29.46 -35.88 26.99
C ALA A 203 -28.87 -37.18 27.59
N ASN A 204 -28.51 -38.15 26.73
CA ASN A 204 -28.01 -39.47 27.14
C ASN A 204 -26.50 -39.52 27.43
N GLN A 205 -25.80 -38.38 27.55
CA GLN A 205 -24.37 -38.36 27.92
C GLN A 205 -24.14 -38.52 29.43
N SER A 206 -25.20 -38.65 30.24
CA SER A 206 -25.10 -39.02 31.65
C SER A 206 -25.16 -40.54 31.79
N SER A 207 -24.07 -41.11 32.28
CA SER A 207 -23.73 -42.52 32.53
C SER A 207 -24.85 -43.57 32.50
N ALA A 208 -24.63 -44.62 31.71
CA ALA A 208 -25.36 -45.88 31.74
C ALA A 208 -25.22 -46.60 33.09
N ASN A 209 -26.24 -46.49 33.96
CA ASN A 209 -26.73 -47.52 34.91
C ASN A 209 -27.43 -46.94 36.15
N GLU A 210 -28.40 -46.05 35.99
CA GLU A 210 -29.37 -45.81 37.07
C GLU A 210 -30.78 -45.94 36.50
N ILE A 211 -31.59 -46.78 37.16
CA ILE A 211 -33.02 -46.89 36.90
C ILE A 211 -33.63 -45.57 37.37
N LEU A 212 -33.84 -44.65 36.43
CA LEU A 212 -34.50 -43.38 36.71
C LEU A 212 -36.01 -43.56 36.51
N GLU A 213 -36.79 -43.25 37.55
CA GLU A 213 -38.14 -42.74 37.37
C GLU A 213 -38.05 -41.63 36.32
N MET A 214 -38.59 -41.89 35.12
CA MET A 214 -38.51 -40.92 34.03
C MET A 214 -39.50 -39.79 34.32
N ASP A 215 -38.99 -38.67 34.82
CA ASP A 215 -39.68 -37.40 34.72
C ASP A 215 -39.89 -37.10 33.23
N ILE A 216 -41.15 -37.14 32.78
CA ILE A 216 -41.52 -36.88 31.39
C ILE A 216 -41.15 -35.42 31.08
N PRO A 217 -40.15 -35.14 30.21
CA PRO A 217 -39.72 -33.78 29.97
C PRO A 217 -40.77 -33.05 29.14
N ALA A 218 -41.39 -32.02 29.72
CA ALA A 218 -42.35 -31.16 29.03
C ALA A 218 -41.64 -29.95 28.43
N VAL A 219 -41.89 -29.68 27.14
CA VAL A 219 -41.36 -28.50 26.45
C VAL A 219 -42.38 -27.37 26.55
N ARG A 220 -41.94 -26.19 27.00
CA ARG A 220 -42.80 -25.01 27.14
C ARG A 220 -43.08 -24.39 25.77
N MET A 221 -44.35 -24.38 25.38
CA MET A 221 -44.87 -23.77 24.16
C MET A 221 -45.52 -22.43 24.48
N GLN A 222 -45.87 -21.64 23.44
CA GLN A 222 -46.46 -20.30 23.63
C GLN A 222 -47.77 -20.30 24.45
N TYR A 223 -48.52 -21.41 24.49
CA TYR A 223 -49.84 -21.51 25.13
C TYR A 223 -50.01 -22.71 26.06
N GLY A 224 -48.93 -23.38 26.48
CA GLY A 224 -49.01 -24.57 27.33
C GLY A 224 -47.73 -25.39 27.34
N TRP A 225 -47.83 -26.60 27.86
CA TRP A 225 -46.76 -27.58 27.91
C TRP A 225 -47.10 -28.73 26.98
N MET A 226 -46.12 -29.19 26.21
CA MET A 226 -46.27 -30.37 25.38
C MET A 226 -45.31 -31.45 25.87
N ASP A 227 -45.85 -32.63 26.15
CA ASP A 227 -45.04 -33.78 26.55
C ASP A 227 -44.45 -34.51 25.31
N ILE A 228 -43.51 -35.41 25.56
CA ILE A 228 -42.81 -36.19 24.53
C ILE A 228 -43.70 -37.22 23.79
N TYR A 229 -44.92 -37.48 24.28
CA TYR A 229 -45.89 -38.37 23.66
C TYR A 229 -46.95 -37.62 22.84
N GLY A 230 -46.89 -36.28 22.83
CA GLY A 230 -47.81 -35.42 22.09
C GLY A 230 -49.06 -35.00 22.87
N GLY A 231 -49.08 -35.22 24.18
CA GLY A 231 -50.06 -34.68 25.12
C GLY A 231 -49.84 -33.17 25.35
N TYR A 232 -50.92 -32.40 25.30
CA TYR A 232 -50.91 -30.95 25.57
C TYR A 232 -51.55 -30.68 26.95
N HIS A 233 -50.89 -29.87 27.76
CA HIS A 233 -51.28 -29.48 29.12
C HIS A 233 -51.21 -27.96 29.35
#